data_AF-A0A5E4NDV1-F1
#
_entry.id   AF-A0A5E4NDV1-F1
#
_cell.length_a   1.000
_cell.length_b   1.000
_cell.length_c   1.000
_cell.angle_alpha   90.00
_cell.angle_beta   90.00
_cell.angle_gamma   90.00
#
_symmetry.space_group_name_H-M   'P 1'
#
loop_
_entity.id
_entity.type
_entity.pdbx_description
1 polymer ?
#
loop_
_entity_poly.entity_id
_entity_poly.type
_entity_poly.pdbx_seq_one_letter_code
_entity_poly.pdbx_strand_id
1 'polypeptide(L)'
;MSFDTTWDVDQYKSEHENEEHWLFRRRFLIAHKDKFPEDRLVSLAQVFFNIEFLGCKYPKKTMDLVESLAVGLADELRESRKGKLQRTFVGASEAAEAKAKRCESKHFF
;
A
#
# COMPACT_ATOMS: atom_id res chain seq x y z
N MET A 1 1.09 -29.76 10.23
CA MET A 1 1.06 -29.87 8.76
C MET A 1 2.24 -29.04 8.25
N SER A 2 3.30 -29.69 7.79
CA SER A 2 4.44 -29.01 7.16
C SER A 2 4.18 -28.95 5.66
N PHE A 3 4.14 -27.75 5.09
CA PHE A 3 4.02 -27.53 3.64
C PHE A 3 5.34 -26.98 3.12
N ASP A 4 5.56 -27.15 1.82
CA ASP A 4 6.80 -26.77 1.15
C ASP A 4 6.99 -25.24 1.21
N THR A 5 8.09 -24.82 1.80
CA THR A 5 8.52 -23.42 1.95
C THR A 5 9.73 -23.11 1.09
N THR A 6 10.14 -24.01 0.20
CA THR A 6 11.36 -23.88 -0.62
C THR A 6 11.13 -23.13 -1.93
N TRP A 7 9.87 -22.86 -2.30
CA TRP A 7 9.50 -22.15 -3.54
C TRP A 7 10.00 -20.71 -3.58
N ASP A 8 10.31 -20.19 -4.76
CA ASP A 8 10.77 -18.81 -4.90
C ASP A 8 9.56 -17.86 -4.90
N VAL A 9 9.61 -16.84 -4.06
CA VAL A 9 8.56 -15.83 -3.98
C VAL A 9 8.64 -14.90 -5.20
N ASP A 10 9.84 -14.66 -5.71
CA ASP A 10 10.10 -13.68 -6.76
C ASP A 10 9.55 -14.11 -8.14
N GLN A 11 9.18 -15.39 -8.30
CA GLN A 11 8.47 -15.89 -9.49
C GLN A 11 7.06 -15.27 -9.68
N TYR A 12 6.46 -14.74 -8.60
CA TYR A 12 5.13 -14.13 -8.64
C TYR A 12 5.12 -12.65 -9.00
N LYS A 13 6.30 -12.07 -9.27
CA LYS A 13 6.43 -10.69 -9.73
C LYS A 13 5.94 -10.56 -11.16
N SER A 14 5.04 -9.61 -11.41
CA SER A 14 4.65 -9.26 -12.78
C SER A 14 5.56 -8.16 -13.32
N GLU A 15 5.94 -8.26 -14.60
CA GLU A 15 6.83 -7.29 -15.26
C GLU A 15 6.26 -5.87 -15.29
N HIS A 16 4.93 -5.74 -15.33
CA HIS A 16 4.23 -4.46 -15.40
C HIS A 16 3.80 -3.94 -14.02
N GLU A 17 4.19 -4.61 -12.94
CA GLU A 17 3.82 -4.19 -11.61
C GLU A 17 4.79 -3.14 -11.05
N ASN A 18 4.24 -2.15 -10.36
CA ASN A 18 5.02 -1.17 -9.59
C ASN A 18 5.82 -1.87 -8.48
N GLU A 19 7.08 -1.48 -8.30
CA GLU A 19 7.99 -2.09 -7.34
C GLU A 19 7.49 -2.00 -5.89
N GLU A 20 6.83 -0.89 -5.51
CA GLU A 20 6.20 -0.77 -4.19
C GLU A 20 5.08 -1.80 -3.97
N HIS A 21 4.28 -2.06 -5.00
CA HIS A 21 3.19 -3.04 -4.95
C HIS A 21 3.76 -4.45 -4.83
N TRP A 22 4.79 -4.76 -5.64
CA TRP A 22 5.48 -6.03 -5.57
C TRP A 22 6.09 -6.28 -4.19
N LEU A 23 6.85 -5.31 -3.66
CA LEU A 23 7.49 -5.42 -2.36
C LEU A 23 6.47 -5.71 -1.25
N PHE A 24 5.29 -5.10 -1.35
CA PHE A 24 4.21 -5.30 -0.39
C PHE A 24 3.64 -6.73 -0.47
N ARG A 25 3.34 -7.23 -1.67
CA ARG A 25 2.89 -8.61 -1.87
C ARG A 25 3.97 -9.62 -1.41
N ARG A 26 5.23 -9.37 -1.75
CA ARG A 26 6.38 -10.19 -1.35
C ARG A 26 6.52 -10.29 0.16
N ARG A 27 6.38 -9.17 0.90
CA ARG A 27 6.39 -9.19 2.37
C ARG A 27 5.27 -10.05 2.95
N PHE A 28 4.07 -9.96 2.38
CA PHE A 28 2.94 -10.79 2.79
C PHE A 28 3.21 -12.28 2.60
N LEU A 29 3.77 -12.66 1.45
CA LEU A 29 4.13 -14.05 1.13
C LEU A 29 5.24 -14.57 2.07
N ILE A 30 6.29 -13.79 2.33
CA ILE A 30 7.39 -14.22 3.21
C ILE A 30 6.92 -14.39 4.65
N ALA A 31 6.08 -13.48 5.16
CA ALA A 31 5.60 -13.50 6.55
C ALA A 31 4.66 -14.67 6.89
N HIS A 32 4.12 -15.35 5.87
CA HIS A 32 3.11 -16.40 6.02
C HIS A 32 3.46 -17.69 5.30
N LYS A 33 4.68 -17.79 4.75
CA LYS A 33 5.15 -18.94 4.00
C LYS A 33 5.10 -20.23 4.80
N ASP A 34 5.30 -20.11 6.11
CA ASP A 34 5.28 -21.15 7.14
C ASP A 34 3.89 -21.43 7.74
N LYS A 35 2.85 -20.67 7.33
CA LYS A 35 1.47 -20.79 7.82
C LYS A 35 0.46 -21.32 6.80
N PHE A 36 0.70 -21.13 5.51
CA PHE A 36 -0.20 -21.57 4.44
C PHE A 36 0.54 -22.24 3.28
N PRO A 37 -0.11 -23.19 2.58
CA PRO A 37 0.43 -23.74 1.35
C PRO A 37 0.49 -22.66 0.24
N GLU A 38 1.42 -22.85 -0.69
CA GLU A 38 1.75 -21.91 -1.77
C GLU A 38 0.51 -21.36 -2.49
N ASP A 39 -0.31 -22.23 -3.09
CA ASP A 39 -1.50 -21.84 -3.87
C ASP A 39 -2.47 -20.93 -3.10
N ARG A 40 -2.65 -21.26 -1.81
CA ARG A 40 -3.56 -20.52 -0.93
C ARG A 40 -2.95 -19.20 -0.54
N LEU A 41 -1.65 -19.16 -0.29
CA LEU A 41 -0.96 -17.96 0.14
C LEU A 41 -0.87 -16.93 -0.99
N VAL A 42 -0.58 -17.38 -2.21
CA VAL A 42 -0.60 -16.54 -3.43
C VAL A 42 -1.99 -15.95 -3.64
N SER A 43 -3.04 -16.76 -3.49
CA SER A 43 -4.42 -16.29 -3.58
C SER A 43 -4.75 -15.23 -2.52
N LEU A 44 -4.34 -15.44 -1.26
CA LEU A 44 -4.55 -14.48 -0.17
C LEU A 44 -3.81 -13.17 -0.39
N ALA A 45 -2.57 -13.22 -0.89
CA ALA A 45 -1.79 -12.04 -1.22
C ALA A 45 -2.48 -11.18 -2.31
N GLN A 46 -3.06 -11.84 -3.32
CA GLN A 46 -3.80 -11.14 -4.37
C GLN A 46 -5.10 -10.53 -3.84
N VAL A 47 -5.84 -11.26 -2.99
CA VAL A 47 -7.07 -10.74 -2.36
C VAL A 47 -6.75 -9.53 -1.48
N PHE A 48 -5.68 -9.61 -0.69
CA PHE A 48 -5.21 -8.50 0.13
C PHE A 48 -4.86 -7.27 -0.71
N PHE A 49 -4.09 -7.44 -1.78
CA PHE A 49 -3.79 -6.37 -2.73
C PHE A 49 -5.05 -5.76 -3.32
N ASN A 50 -6.00 -6.59 -3.77
CA ASN A 50 -7.25 -6.12 -4.35
C ASN A 50 -8.11 -5.34 -3.33
N ILE A 51 -8.09 -5.70 -2.05
CA ILE A 51 -8.78 -4.94 -0.99
C ILE A 51 -8.09 -3.59 -0.76
N GLU A 52 -6.77 -3.58 -0.58
CA GLU A 52 -6.01 -2.39 -0.17
C GLU A 52 -5.72 -1.37 -1.28
N PHE A 53 -5.62 -1.81 -2.54
CA PHE A 53 -5.28 -0.95 -3.67
C PHE A 53 -6.45 -0.74 -4.63
N LEU A 54 -7.29 -1.75 -4.84
CA LEU A 54 -8.44 -1.66 -5.76
C LEU A 54 -9.76 -1.40 -5.03
N GLY A 55 -9.80 -1.48 -3.70
CA GLY A 55 -11.03 -1.30 -2.91
C GLY A 55 -12.06 -2.41 -3.11
N CYS A 56 -11.64 -3.60 -3.56
CA CYS A 56 -12.52 -4.73 -3.77
C CYS A 56 -13.09 -5.26 -2.43
N LYS A 57 -14.33 -5.75 -2.47
CA LYS A 57 -14.99 -6.38 -1.31
C LYS A 57 -15.16 -7.87 -1.56
N TYR A 58 -14.83 -8.67 -0.55
CA TYR A 58 -14.96 -10.11 -0.56
C TYR A 58 -15.93 -10.56 0.55
N PRO A 59 -16.35 -11.84 0.58
CA PRO A 59 -17.16 -12.35 1.67
C PRO A 59 -16.53 -12.09 3.04
N LYS A 60 -17.36 -11.83 4.06
CA LYS A 60 -16.91 -11.42 5.40
C LYS A 60 -15.82 -12.33 5.98
N LYS A 61 -15.96 -13.65 5.83
CA LYS A 61 -14.97 -14.62 6.31
C LYS A 61 -13.57 -14.41 5.70
N THR A 62 -13.51 -14.04 4.42
CA THR A 62 -12.25 -13.76 3.72
C THR A 62 -11.68 -12.41 4.15
N MET A 63 -12.54 -11.41 4.33
CA MET A 63 -12.12 -10.08 4.82
C MET A 63 -11.52 -10.20 6.22
N ASP A 64 -12.21 -10.86 7.16
CA ASP A 64 -11.74 -11.05 8.54
C ASP A 64 -10.40 -11.83 8.57
N LEU A 65 -10.25 -12.85 7.72
CA LEU A 65 -9.01 -13.63 7.61
C LEU A 65 -7.86 -12.76 7.09
N VAL A 66 -8.06 -12.06 5.98
CA VAL A 66 -7.04 -11.20 5.39
C VAL A 66 -6.64 -10.08 6.35
N GLU A 67 -7.61 -9.48 7.04
CA GLU A 67 -7.35 -8.46 8.07
C GLU A 67 -6.47 -9.04 9.19
N SER A 68 -6.78 -10.22 9.71
CA SER A 68 -5.96 -10.86 10.76
C SER A 68 -4.52 -11.17 10.33
N LEU A 69 -4.31 -11.47 9.05
CA LEU A 69 -2.99 -11.75 8.46
C LEU A 69 -2.24 -10.47 8.08
N ALA A 70 -2.98 -9.40 7.80
CA ALA A 70 -2.44 -8.10 7.46
C ALA A 70 -2.04 -7.28 8.70
N VAL A 71 -2.53 -7.62 9.89
CA VAL A 71 -2.11 -7.00 11.17
C VAL A 71 -0.59 -7.08 11.30
N GLY A 72 0.08 -5.93 11.44
CA GLY A 72 1.54 -5.80 11.40
C GLY A 72 2.12 -5.35 10.05
N LEU A 73 1.60 -5.82 8.91
CA LEU A 73 2.00 -5.34 7.58
C LEU A 73 1.21 -4.10 7.14
N ALA A 74 -0.08 -4.05 7.48
CA ALA A 74 -0.96 -2.93 7.22
C ALA A 74 -0.59 -1.69 8.04
N ASP A 75 -0.01 -1.87 9.23
CA ASP A 75 0.44 -0.75 10.08
C ASP A 75 1.64 -0.03 9.45
N GLU A 76 2.62 -0.77 8.91
CA GLU A 76 3.72 -0.20 8.14
C GLU A 76 3.23 0.51 6.86
N LEU A 77 2.21 -0.06 6.19
CA LEU A 77 1.61 0.57 5.01
C LEU A 77 0.88 1.87 5.38
N ARG A 78 0.11 1.88 6.47
CA ARG A 78 -0.60 3.07 6.93
C ARG A 78 0.35 4.18 7.32
N GLU A 79 1.45 3.87 8.01
CA GLU A 79 2.49 4.85 8.34
C GLU A 79 3.17 5.40 7.09
N SER A 80 3.52 4.55 6.12
CA SER A 80 4.13 5.01 4.86
C SER A 80 3.16 5.84 3.99
N ARG A 81 1.85 5.52 3.99
CA ARG A 81 0.80 6.31 3.32
C ARG A 81 0.56 7.67 4.01
N LYS A 82 0.63 7.73 5.35
CA LYS A 82 0.44 8.97 6.13
C LYS A 82 1.51 10.03 5.81
N GLY A 83 2.75 9.59 5.57
CA GLY A 83 3.84 10.48 5.14
C GLY A 83 3.67 11.03 3.71
N LYS A 84 3.04 10.28 2.80
CA LYS A 84 2.82 10.69 1.40
C LYS A 84 1.65 11.68 1.25
N LEU A 85 0.58 11.55 2.05
CA LEU A 85 -0.60 12.42 1.94
C LEU A 85 -0.33 13.87 2.43
N GLN A 86 0.67 14.09 3.29
CA GLN A 86 0.93 15.40 3.89
C GLN A 86 1.64 16.42 2.98
N ARG A 87 2.20 16.04 1.82
CA ARG A 87 3.09 16.97 1.09
C ARG A 87 2.44 18.03 0.22
N THR A 88 1.12 18.03 -0.06
CA THR A 88 0.50 19.15 -0.81
C THR A 88 -1.01 19.28 -0.55
N PHE A 89 -1.40 19.66 0.66
CA PHE A 89 -2.66 20.38 0.85
C PHE A 89 -2.31 21.83 1.16
N VAL A 90 -2.05 22.61 0.12
CA VAL A 90 -2.01 24.07 0.27
C VAL A 90 -3.47 24.50 0.43
N GLY A 91 -3.80 25.07 1.59
CA GLY A 91 -5.12 25.65 1.79
C GLY A 91 -5.36 26.71 0.72
N ALA A 92 -6.56 26.77 0.14
CA ALA A 92 -6.90 27.75 -0.90
C ALA A 92 -6.59 29.20 -0.47
N SER A 93 -6.63 29.49 0.83
CA SER A 93 -6.25 30.78 1.42
C SER A 93 -4.74 31.07 1.31
N GLU A 94 -3.88 30.09 1.60
CA GLU A 94 -2.41 30.24 1.53
C GLU A 94 -1.93 30.42 0.07
N ALA A 95 -2.57 29.72 -0.88
CA ALA A 95 -2.29 29.88 -2.30
C ALA A 95 -2.69 31.28 -2.83
N ALA A 96 -3.75 31.88 -2.27
CA ALA A 96 -4.19 33.23 -2.63
C ALA A 96 -3.28 34.32 -2.05
N GLU A 97 -2.83 34.18 -0.80
CA GLU A 97 -1.93 35.14 -0.15
C GLU A 97 -0.55 35.22 -0.83
N ALA A 98 -0.04 34.11 -1.36
CA ALA A 98 1.20 34.08 -2.14
C ALA A 98 1.13 34.91 -3.44
N LYS A 99 -0.07 35.15 -3.98
CA LYS A 99 -0.29 36.00 -5.16
C LYS A 99 -0.32 37.50 -4.79
N ALA A 100 -0.86 37.85 -3.62
CA ALA A 100 -0.99 39.23 -3.16
C ALA A 100 0.38 39.87 -2.85
N LYS A 101 1.28 39.15 -2.15
CA LYS A 101 2.61 39.66 -1.81
C LYS A 101 3.53 39.93 -3.00
N ARG A 102 3.28 39.29 -4.17
CA ARG A 102 4.08 39.51 -5.38
C ARG A 102 3.68 40.78 -6.13
N CYS A 103 2.54 41.39 -5.83
CA CYS A 103 2.03 42.57 -6.53
C CYS A 103 2.37 43.90 -5.84
N GLU A 104 2.67 43.90 -4.54
CA GLU A 104 2.90 45.13 -3.77
C GLU A 104 4.32 45.71 -3.88
N SER A 105 5.30 44.97 -4.40
CA SER A 105 6.70 45.44 -4.48
C SER A 105 7.09 46.10 -5.80
N LYS A 106 6.15 46.59 -6.61
CA LYS A 106 6.43 47.32 -7.86
C LYS A 106 5.76 48.69 -7.92
N HIS A 107 6.02 49.54 -6.95
CA HIS A 107 5.90 50.98 -7.17
C HIS A 107 6.75 51.78 -6.18
N PHE A 108 7.96 52.16 -6.58
CA PHE A 108 8.59 53.40 -6.17
C PHE A 108 9.58 53.79 -7.28
N PHE A 109 9.14 54.75 -8.11
CA PHE A 109 10.04 55.66 -8.82
C PHE A 109 10.66 56.64 -7.82
#